data_AF-A0AAE4HYS3-F1
#
_entry.id   AF-A0AAE4HYS3-F1
#
_cell.length_a   1.000
_cell.length_b   1.000
_cell.length_c   1.000
_cell.angle_alpha   90.00
_cell.angle_beta   90.00
_cell.angle_gamma   90.00
#
_symmetry.space_group_name_H-M   'P 1'
#
loop_
_entity.id
_entity.type
_entity.pdbx_description
1 polymer ?
#
loop_
_entity_poly.entity_id
_entity_poly.type
_entity_poly.pdbx_seq_one_letter_code
_entity_poly.pdbx_strand_id
1 'polypeptide(L)'
;MFRITNILTRVQENFNNRDDVLSAINEKSVWSTDRGEEIILLLEQLSDEGTVLDTSSVTLPLQEIVEEALSNFGLKKKRNSL
;
A
#
# COMPACT_ATOMS: atom_id res chain seq x y z
N MET A 1 1.12 9.88 7.02
CA MET A 1 0.21 9.71 5.85
C MET A 1 0.66 8.51 5.05
N PHE A 2 -0.14 8.05 4.09
CA PHE A 2 0.22 6.96 3.19
C PHE A 2 -0.11 7.33 1.74
N ARG A 3 0.62 6.73 0.81
CA ARG A 3 0.40 6.89 -0.63
C ARG A 3 0.44 5.54 -1.31
N ILE A 4 -0.52 5.31 -2.20
CA ILE A 4 -0.52 4.18 -3.13
C ILE A 4 -0.25 4.75 -4.52
N THR A 5 0.72 4.18 -5.23
CA THR A 5 0.99 4.51 -6.63
C THR A 5 0.81 3.26 -7.48
N ASN A 6 -0.07 3.31 -8.48
CA ASN A 6 -0.09 2.29 -9.51
C ASN A 6 1.14 2.48 -10.42
N ILE A 7 2.01 1.48 -10.48
CA ILE A 7 3.30 1.61 -11.19
C ILE A 7 3.09 1.77 -12.70
N LEU A 8 2.04 1.17 -13.24
CA LEU A 8 1.73 1.20 -14.68
C LEU A 8 1.04 2.52 -15.06
N THR A 9 -0.03 2.89 -14.38
CA THR A 9 -0.83 4.08 -14.74
C THR A 9 -0.30 5.38 -14.15
N ARG A 10 0.63 5.30 -13.18
CA ARG A 10 1.17 6.42 -12.40
C ARG A 10 0.13 7.18 -11.58
N VAL A 11 -1.09 6.66 -11.47
CA VAL A 11 -2.13 7.22 -10.60
C VAL A 11 -1.69 7.08 -9.15
N GLN A 12 -1.85 8.16 -8.39
CA GLN A 12 -1.51 8.24 -6.98
C GLN A 12 -2.76 8.53 -6.15
N GLU A 13 -2.90 7.81 -5.05
CA GLU A 13 -3.96 7.97 -4.07
C GLU A 13 -3.32 8.18 -2.69
N ASN A 14 -3.77 9.18 -1.95
CA ASN A 14 -3.27 9.48 -0.60
C ASN A 14 -4.28 9.04 0.46
N PHE A 15 -3.78 8.49 1.54
CA PHE A 15 -4.57 7.96 2.66
C PHE A 15 -4.07 8.49 3.99
N ASN A 16 -4.98 8.68 4.94
CA ASN A 16 -4.65 9.25 6.23
C ASN A 16 -4.14 8.19 7.23
N ASN A 17 -4.65 6.97 7.13
CA ASN A 17 -4.34 5.89 8.05
C ASN A 17 -4.06 4.57 7.29
N ARG A 18 -3.54 3.57 8.03
CA ARG A 18 -3.17 2.26 7.47
C ARG A 18 -4.40 1.42 7.09
N ASP A 19 -5.47 1.52 7.85
CA ASP A 19 -6.67 0.69 7.64
C ASP A 19 -7.35 1.05 6.31
N ASP A 20 -7.40 2.34 5.95
CA ASP A 20 -7.89 2.80 4.64
C ASP A 20 -7.05 2.21 3.49
N VAL A 21 -5.72 2.11 3.68
CA VAL A 21 -4.81 1.50 2.70
C VAL A 21 -5.13 0.02 2.52
N LEU A 22 -5.32 -0.72 3.62
CA LEU A 22 -5.68 -2.13 3.57
C LEU A 22 -7.02 -2.34 2.86
N SER A 23 -8.03 -1.53 3.20
CA SER A 23 -9.35 -1.57 2.56
C SER A 23 -9.25 -1.32 1.06
N ALA A 24 -8.53 -0.27 0.64
CA ALA A 24 -8.35 0.07 -0.77
C ALA A 24 -7.61 -1.02 -1.56
N ILE A 25 -6.62 -1.68 -0.95
CA ILE A 25 -5.88 -2.77 -1.57
C ILE A 25 -6.78 -4.00 -1.71
N ASN A 26 -7.58 -4.31 -0.69
CA ASN A 26 -8.52 -5.41 -0.74
C ASN A 26 -9.56 -5.22 -1.86
N GLU A 27 -10.16 -4.03 -1.96
CA GLU A 27 -11.09 -3.70 -3.05
C GLU A 27 -10.44 -3.83 -4.43
N LYS A 28 -9.25 -3.26 -4.61
CA LYS A 28 -8.49 -3.35 -5.87
C LYS A 28 -8.11 -4.80 -6.19
N SER A 29 -7.82 -5.61 -5.18
CA SER A 29 -7.52 -7.03 -5.31
C SER A 29 -8.72 -7.80 -5.87
N VAL A 30 -9.91 -7.59 -5.30
CA VAL A 30 -11.16 -8.19 -5.79
C VAL A 30 -11.41 -7.82 -7.25
N TRP A 31 -11.28 -6.54 -7.61
CA TRP A 31 -11.46 -6.12 -9.02
C TRP A 31 -10.44 -6.74 -9.96
N SER A 32 -9.18 -6.87 -9.53
CA SER A 32 -8.13 -7.50 -10.33
C SER A 32 -8.41 -8.99 -10.57
N THR A 33 -8.94 -9.70 -9.57
CA THR A 33 -9.42 -11.08 -9.70
C THR A 33 -10.58 -11.17 -10.70
N ASP A 34 -11.60 -10.32 -10.55
CA ASP A 34 -12.79 -10.35 -11.40
C ASP A 34 -12.47 -10.08 -12.88
N ARG A 35 -11.44 -9.28 -13.14
CA ARG A 35 -10.99 -8.92 -14.50
C ARG A 35 -9.88 -9.81 -15.05
N GLY A 36 -9.28 -10.65 -14.22
CA GLY A 36 -8.07 -11.41 -14.59
C GLY A 36 -6.88 -10.51 -14.93
N GLU A 37 -6.79 -9.35 -14.30
CA GLU A 37 -5.74 -8.36 -14.54
C GLU A 37 -4.72 -8.38 -13.40
N GLU A 38 -3.44 -8.25 -13.74
CA GLU A 38 -2.38 -8.05 -12.75
C GLU A 38 -2.15 -6.56 -12.51
N ILE A 39 -2.17 -6.13 -11.25
CA ILE A 39 -1.92 -4.73 -10.86
C ILE A 39 -0.75 -4.67 -9.88
N ILE A 40 0.28 -3.91 -10.22
CA ILE A 40 1.41 -3.68 -9.32
C ILE A 40 1.28 -2.31 -8.67
N LEU A 41 1.20 -2.30 -7.35
CA LEU A 41 1.07 -1.10 -6.53
C LEU A 41 2.32 -0.89 -5.68
N LEU A 42 2.82 0.35 -5.67
CA LEU A 42 3.81 0.83 -4.73
C LEU A 42 3.09 1.49 -3.55
N LEU A 43 3.41 1.06 -2.35
CA LEU A 43 2.86 1.56 -1.09
C LEU A 43 3.96 2.33 -0.36
N GLU A 44 3.66 3.57 0.04
CA GLU A 44 4.60 4.43 0.73
C GLU A 44 3.96 4.97 2.01
N GLN A 45 4.67 4.84 3.14
CA GLN A 45 4.36 5.59 4.34
C GLN A 45 5.12 6.92 4.27
N LEU A 46 4.43 8.04 4.46
CA LEU A 46 4.99 9.37 4.41
C LEU A 46 4.98 10.01 5.80
N SER A 47 6.05 10.74 6.13
CA SER A 47 6.07 11.68 7.25
C SER A 47 5.15 12.86 6.98
N ASP A 48 4.90 13.68 8.00
CA ASP A 48 4.12 14.91 7.87
C ASP A 48 4.74 15.90 6.86
N GLU A 49 6.07 15.87 6.70
CA GLU A 49 6.82 16.67 5.72
C GLU A 49 6.86 16.05 4.30
N GLY A 50 6.14 14.94 4.07
CA GLY A 50 6.08 14.26 2.77
C GLY A 50 7.27 13.34 2.44
N THR A 51 8.26 13.20 3.33
CA THR A 51 9.37 12.25 3.17
C THR A 51 8.90 10.81 3.33
N VAL A 52 9.41 9.90 2.48
CA VAL A 52 9.12 8.46 2.56
C VAL A 52 9.80 7.84 3.78
N LEU A 53 9.01 7.26 4.68
CA LEU A 53 9.43 6.57 5.90
C LEU A 53 9.51 5.05 5.72
N ASP A 54 8.60 4.50 4.92
CA ASP A 54 8.55 3.08 4.61
C ASP A 54 8.02 2.87 3.19
N THR A 55 8.42 1.76 2.57
CA THR A 55 8.02 1.42 1.20
C THR A 55 7.80 -0.08 1.11
N SER A 56 6.71 -0.46 0.44
CA SER A 56 6.44 -1.84 0.05
C SER A 56 5.85 -1.87 -1.36
N SER A 57 5.89 -3.02 -2.01
CA SER A 57 5.21 -3.26 -3.27
C SER A 57 4.33 -4.48 -3.15
N VAL A 58 3.15 -4.41 -3.76
CA VAL A 58 2.21 -5.53 -3.78
C VAL A 58 1.72 -5.76 -5.21
N THR A 59 1.59 -7.02 -5.56
CA THR A 59 0.99 -7.46 -6.82
C THR A 59 -0.41 -7.99 -6.52
N LEU A 60 -1.40 -7.50 -7.27
CA LEU A 60 -2.79 -7.93 -7.20
C LEU A 60 -3.11 -8.79 -8.42
N PRO A 61 -4.00 -9.79 -8.30
CA PRO A 61 -4.76 -10.13 -7.10
C PRO A 61 -3.88 -10.74 -6.00
N LEU A 62 -4.20 -10.42 -4.75
CA LEU A 62 -3.56 -10.99 -3.58
C LEU A 62 -3.85 -12.51 -3.52
N GLN A 63 -2.80 -13.28 -3.23
CA GLN A 63 -2.89 -14.73 -3.02
C GLN A 63 -3.20 -15.10 -1.55
N GLU A 64 -3.07 -14.12 -0.65
CA GLU A 64 -3.28 -14.24 0.79
C GLU A 64 -4.17 -13.10 1.30
N ILE A 65 -4.52 -13.11 2.59
CA ILE A 65 -5.35 -12.07 3.19
C ILE A 65 -4.53 -10.77 3.29
N VAL A 66 -5.15 -9.61 3.05
CA VAL A 66 -4.46 -8.30 2.95
C VAL A 66 -3.66 -7.94 4.20
N GLU A 67 -4.14 -8.29 5.39
CA GLU A 67 -3.45 -8.08 6.66
C GLU A 67 -2.16 -8.90 6.77
N GLU A 68 -2.11 -10.10 6.19
CA GLU A 68 -0.93 -10.97 6.20
C GLU A 68 0.13 -10.43 5.22
N ALA A 69 -0.29 -10.16 3.97
CA ALA A 69 0.55 -9.59 2.92
C ALA A 69 1.21 -8.28 3.33
N LEU A 70 0.52 -7.47 4.14
CA LEU A 70 0.96 -6.13 4.57
C LEU A 70 1.23 -6.03 6.06
N SER A 71 1.42 -7.16 6.74
CA SER A 71 1.62 -7.27 8.19
C SER A 71 2.74 -6.35 8.71
N ASN A 72 3.81 -6.16 7.94
CA ASN A 72 4.95 -5.34 8.32
C ASN A 72 4.90 -3.88 7.82
N PHE A 73 4.00 -3.55 6.88
CA PHE A 73 3.96 -2.23 6.26
C PHE A 73 3.30 -1.20 7.18
N GLY A 74 3.92 -0.02 7.29
CA GLY A 74 3.36 1.10 8.07
C GLY A 74 3.55 0.98 9.58
N LEU A 75 4.22 -0.08 10.06
CA LEU A 75 4.52 -0.31 11.47
C LEU A 75 5.88 0.25 11.91
N LYS A 76 6.72 0.68 10.96
CA LYS A 76 8.02 1.31 11.27
C LYS A 76 7.78 2.67 11.90
N LYS A 77 7.59 2.70 13.22
CA LYS A 77 7.79 3.91 14.01
C LYS A 77 9.20 4.42 13.75
N LYS A 78 9.35 5.74 13.57
CA LYS A 78 10.64 6.44 13.53
C LYS A 78 11.58 5.76 14.52
N ARG A 79 12.63 5.09 14.01
CA ARG A 79 13.78 4.76 14.83
C ARG A 79 14.36 6.11 15.22
N ASN A 80 14.02 6.61 16.41
CA ASN A 80 14.89 7.57 17.07
C ASN A 80 16.18 6.79 17.34
N SER A 81 17.16 6.86 16.43
CA SER A 81 18.53 6.54 16.81
C SER A 81 18.95 7.63 17.79
N LEU A 82 19.06 7.24 19.06
CA LEU A 82 19.71 8.00 20.11
C LEU A 82 21.15 8.36 19.73
#